data_AF-A0A3P6SSX2-F1
#
_entry.id   AF-A0A3P6SSX2-F1
#
_cell.length_a   1.000
_cell.length_b   1.000
_cell.length_c   1.000
_cell.angle_alpha   90.00
_cell.angle_beta   90.00
_cell.angle_gamma   90.00
#
_symmetry.space_group_name_H-M   'P 1'
#
loop_
_entity.id
_entity.type
_entity.pdbx_description
1 polymer ?
#
loop_
_entity_poly.entity_id
_entity_poly.type
_entity_poly.pdbx_seq_one_letter_code
_entity_poly.pdbx_strand_id
1 'polypeptide(L)'
;MWDFWGLRPESIHQVMFLMSDRGTPDGFRHMNGYGSHTFKMVNAEGKAVYCKFHFKAQKIKNLMADEAARLAGEDPDYAIRDLYNAIERGDYPEWKFCIQVMTFEQAEKWPMNPFDVTKVWPHSEFPLIPVGKMVLNRNPKNYFAE
;
A
#
# COMPACT_ATOMS: atom_id res chain seq x y z
N MET A 1 7.63 14.01 18.03
CA MET A 1 7.31 13.64 16.63
C MET A 1 7.67 14.77 15.66
N TRP A 2 7.09 15.97 15.83
CA TRP A 2 7.38 17.13 14.96
C TRP A 2 8.85 17.58 14.92
N ASP A 3 9.58 17.49 16.03
CA ASP A 3 11.01 17.82 16.10
C ASP A 3 11.84 17.03 15.06
N PHE A 4 11.70 15.70 15.05
CA PHE A 4 12.38 14.85 14.07
C PHE A 4 11.99 15.19 12.63
N TRP A 5 10.70 15.38 12.33
CA TRP A 5 10.26 15.70 10.97
C TRP A 5 10.75 17.07 10.49
N GLY A 6 10.86 18.05 11.39
CA GLY A 6 11.44 19.36 11.08
C GLY A 6 12.95 19.30 10.83
N LEU A 7 13.66 18.35 11.47
CA LEU A 7 15.11 18.19 11.34
C LEU A 7 15.54 17.19 10.24
N ARG A 8 14.60 16.40 9.70
CA ARG A 8 14.85 15.35 8.70
C ARG A 8 13.92 15.51 7.49
N PRO A 9 14.29 16.38 6.52
CA PRO A 9 13.44 16.66 5.37
C PRO A 9 13.15 15.43 4.50
N GLU A 10 13.98 14.39 4.56
CA GLU A 10 13.73 13.11 3.88
C GLU A 10 12.43 12.43 4.33
N SER A 11 11.91 12.77 5.53
CA SER A 11 10.66 12.24 6.06
C SER A 11 9.40 12.88 5.45
N ILE A 12 9.52 14.07 4.87
CA ILE A 12 8.38 14.93 4.52
C ILE A 12 7.42 14.23 3.55
N HIS A 13 7.94 13.49 2.56
CA HIS A 13 7.08 12.80 1.60
C HIS A 13 6.13 11.79 2.27
N GLN A 14 6.61 11.05 3.26
CA GLN A 14 5.76 10.11 4.01
C GLN A 14 4.81 10.86 4.96
N VAL A 15 5.27 11.96 5.58
CA VAL A 15 4.42 12.80 6.43
C VAL A 15 3.25 13.38 5.65
N MET A 16 3.46 13.79 4.40
CA MET A 16 2.38 14.27 3.52
C MET A 16 1.31 13.20 3.26
N PHE A 17 1.68 11.92 3.15
CA PHE A 17 0.69 10.85 3.07
C PHE A 17 -0.06 10.65 4.38
N LEU A 18 0.67 10.60 5.50
CA LEU A 18 0.10 10.40 6.83
C LEU A 18 -0.87 11.51 7.23
N MET A 19 -0.58 12.76 6.86
CA MET A 19 -1.40 13.94 7.19
C MET A 19 -2.47 14.25 6.13
N SER A 20 -2.58 13.43 5.09
CA SER A 20 -3.73 13.44 4.18
C SER A 20 -4.80 12.45 4.65
N ASP A 21 -5.95 12.42 3.98
CA ASP A 21 -7.00 11.43 4.23
C ASP A 21 -6.49 9.97 4.17
N ARG A 22 -5.37 9.69 3.49
CA ARG A 22 -4.77 8.35 3.48
C ARG A 22 -4.27 7.89 4.86
N GLY A 23 -4.11 8.81 5.82
CA GLY A 23 -3.77 8.50 7.21
C GLY A 23 -4.92 7.92 8.03
N THR A 24 -6.16 8.07 7.57
CA THR A 24 -7.38 7.61 8.24
C THR A 24 -8.21 6.71 7.32
N PRO A 25 -7.69 5.54 6.90
CA PRO A 25 -8.45 4.66 6.00
C PRO A 25 -9.74 4.16 6.64
N ASP A 26 -10.80 4.06 5.84
CA ASP A 26 -12.08 3.48 6.24
C ASP A 26 -12.00 1.95 6.17
N GLY A 27 -11.45 1.36 7.23
CA GLY A 27 -11.14 -0.06 7.31
C GLY A 27 -10.01 -0.49 6.36
N PHE A 28 -9.67 -1.78 6.39
CA PHE A 28 -8.56 -2.29 5.57
C PHE A 28 -8.94 -2.49 4.09
N ARG A 29 -10.22 -2.74 3.79
CA ARG A 29 -10.69 -3.20 2.47
C ARG A 29 -10.64 -2.14 1.38
N HIS A 30 -10.49 -0.87 1.77
CA HIS A 30 -10.57 0.28 0.87
C HIS A 30 -9.23 1.01 0.71
N MET A 31 -8.13 0.48 1.24
CA MET A 31 -6.81 1.08 1.05
C MET A 31 -5.96 0.32 0.02
N ASN A 32 -5.05 1.04 -0.62
CA ASN A 32 -4.01 0.41 -1.46
C ASN A 32 -2.90 -0.16 -0.58
N GLY A 33 -2.23 -1.20 -1.07
CA GLY A 33 -0.98 -1.71 -0.53
C GLY A 33 0.19 -1.41 -1.47
N TYR A 34 1.37 -1.15 -0.91
CA TYR A 34 2.59 -0.85 -1.65
C TYR A 34 3.76 -1.60 -1.04
N GLY A 35 4.59 -2.24 -1.87
CA GLY A 35 5.82 -2.87 -1.41
C GLY A 35 6.91 -1.87 -0.99
N SER A 36 6.73 -0.59 -1.31
CA SER A 36 7.63 0.55 -1.06
C SER A 36 9.01 0.46 -1.73
N HIS A 37 9.78 -0.57 -1.40
CA HIS A 37 11.10 -0.83 -1.93
C HIS A 37 11.08 -1.26 -3.39
N THR A 38 12.22 -1.09 -4.03
CA THR A 38 12.53 -1.67 -5.34
C THR A 38 13.12 -3.05 -5.16
N PHE A 39 12.52 -4.03 -5.83
CA PHE A 39 12.97 -5.42 -5.86
C PHE A 39 13.56 -5.76 -7.22
N LYS A 40 14.15 -6.96 -7.33
CA LYS A 40 14.65 -7.51 -8.59
C LYS A 40 13.86 -8.77 -8.94
N MET A 41 13.29 -8.80 -10.14
CA MET A 41 12.74 -10.03 -10.73
C MET A 41 13.74 -10.59 -11.72
N VAL A 42 13.98 -11.90 -11.68
CA VAL A 42 14.91 -12.61 -12.56
C VAL A 42 14.14 -13.71 -13.28
N ASN A 43 14.24 -13.75 -14.60
CA ASN A 43 13.57 -14.77 -15.40
C ASN A 43 14.42 -16.06 -15.48
N ALA A 44 13.90 -17.09 -16.17
CA ALA A 44 14.59 -18.38 -16.33
C ALA A 44 15.93 -18.30 -17.10
N GLU A 45 16.15 -17.24 -17.88
CA GLU A 45 17.40 -16.98 -18.61
C GLU A 45 18.42 -16.17 -17.77
N GLY A 46 18.10 -15.84 -16.52
CA GLY A 46 18.95 -15.01 -15.67
C GLY A 46 18.87 -13.51 -15.97
N LYS A 47 17.99 -13.07 -16.89
CA LYS A 47 17.77 -11.65 -17.19
C LYS A 47 16.93 -11.03 -16.09
N ALA A 48 17.35 -9.85 -15.64
CA ALA A 48 16.75 -9.16 -14.50
C ALA A 48 16.12 -7.82 -14.86
N VAL A 49 15.08 -7.46 -14.13
CA VAL A 49 14.47 -6.13 -14.14
C VAL A 49 14.23 -5.67 -12.71
N TYR A 50 14.18 -4.36 -12.48
CA TYR A 50 13.69 -3.82 -11.23
C TYR A 50 12.18 -3.75 -11.22
N CYS A 51 11.57 -3.91 -10.05
CA CYS A 51 10.13 -3.80 -9.90
C CYS A 51 9.68 -3.21 -8.56
N LYS A 52 8.45 -2.67 -8.57
CA LYS A 52 7.69 -2.35 -7.36
C LYS A 52 6.34 -3.07 -7.38
N PHE A 53 5.88 -3.50 -6.21
CA PHE A 53 4.64 -4.25 -6.02
C PHE A 53 3.51 -3.35 -5.52
N HIS A 54 2.31 -3.52 -6.08
CA HIS A 54 1.13 -2.72 -5.76
C HIS A 54 -0.10 -3.60 -5.61
N PHE A 55 -0.85 -3.41 -4.52
CA PHE A 55 -2.21 -3.91 -4.36
C PHE A 55 -3.17 -2.73 -4.52
N LYS A 56 -3.99 -2.75 -5.56
CA LYS A 56 -4.92 -1.67 -5.88
C LYS A 56 -6.31 -2.04 -5.44
N ALA A 57 -6.85 -1.30 -4.48
CA ALA A 57 -8.24 -1.40 -4.08
C ALA A 57 -9.14 -0.90 -5.22
N GLN A 58 -10.35 -1.46 -5.32
CA GLN A 58 -11.32 -1.05 -6.34
C GLN A 58 -11.85 0.37 -6.09
N LYS A 59 -12.03 0.73 -4.82
CA LYS A 59 -12.47 2.06 -4.39
C LYS A 59 -11.70 2.45 -3.13
N ILE A 60 -11.16 3.66 -3.12
CA ILE A 60 -10.54 4.24 -1.94
C ILE A 60 -11.61 4.91 -1.09
N LYS A 61 -11.58 4.66 0.21
CA LYS A 61 -12.40 5.33 1.21
C LYS A 61 -11.56 5.65 2.43
N ASN A 62 -11.77 6.84 2.97
CA ASN A 62 -11.10 7.34 4.16
C ASN A 62 -12.15 8.00 5.06
N LEU A 63 -11.87 8.01 6.35
CA LEU A 63 -12.67 8.66 7.37
C LEU A 63 -12.23 10.13 7.51
N MET A 64 -13.20 10.99 7.80
CA MET A 64 -12.90 12.34 8.29
C MET A 64 -12.30 12.26 9.69
N ALA A 65 -11.51 13.27 10.07
CA ALA A 65 -10.71 13.23 11.30
C ALA A 65 -11.55 13.12 12.59
N ASP A 66 -12.72 13.74 12.62
CA ASP A 66 -13.69 13.69 13.72
C ASP A 66 -14.27 12.28 13.88
N GLU A 67 -14.66 11.65 12.78
CA GLU A 67 -15.19 10.28 12.78
C GLU A 67 -14.10 9.25 13.16
N ALA A 68 -12.88 9.42 12.63
CA ALA A 68 -11.75 8.58 13.00
C ALA A 68 -11.44 8.69 14.50
N ALA A 69 -11.50 9.90 15.07
CA ALA A 69 -11.29 10.13 16.50
C ALA A 69 -12.40 9.51 17.35
N ARG A 70 -13.66 9.61 16.92
CA ARG A 70 -14.80 8.97 17.59
C ARG A 70 -14.64 7.45 17.61
N LEU A 71 -14.37 6.83 16.46
CA LEU A 71 -14.19 5.39 16.35
C LEU A 71 -12.99 4.90 17.16
N ALA A 72 -11.90 5.66 17.23
CA ALA A 72 -10.76 5.29 18.07
C ALA A 72 -11.11 5.16 19.57
N GLY A 73 -12.13 5.89 20.05
CA GLY A 73 -12.62 5.80 21.43
C GLY A 73 -13.76 4.79 21.62
N GLU A 74 -14.72 4.77 20.71
CA GLU A 74 -15.95 3.98 20.85
C GLU A 74 -15.82 2.55 20.29
N ASP A 75 -14.96 2.35 19.29
CA ASP A 75 -14.78 1.09 18.59
C ASP A 75 -13.32 0.93 18.09
N PRO A 76 -12.36 0.70 19.00
CA PRO A 76 -10.95 0.60 18.62
C PRO A 76 -10.66 -0.58 17.68
N ASP A 77 -11.57 -1.55 17.58
CA ASP A 77 -11.47 -2.73 16.70
C ASP A 77 -12.11 -2.52 15.32
N TYR A 78 -12.58 -1.31 15.00
CA TYR A 78 -13.36 -1.00 13.79
C TYR A 78 -12.83 -1.66 12.51
N ALA A 79 -11.56 -1.46 12.18
CA ALA A 79 -10.98 -1.95 10.93
C ALA A 79 -10.90 -3.49 10.88
N ILE A 80 -10.59 -4.13 12.01
CA ILE A 80 -10.55 -5.60 12.12
C ILE A 80 -11.97 -6.16 12.01
N ARG A 81 -12.93 -5.56 12.74
CA ARG A 81 -14.33 -5.96 12.73
C ARG A 81 -14.98 -5.79 11.35
N ASP A 82 -14.71 -4.70 10.65
CA ASP A 82 -15.14 -4.49 9.27
C ASP A 82 -14.64 -5.61 8.36
N LEU A 83 -13.34 -5.91 8.40
CA LEU A 83 -12.73 -6.96 7.59
C LEU A 83 -13.30 -8.35 7.91
N TYR A 84 -13.34 -8.71 9.19
CA TYR A 84 -13.83 -10.00 9.65
C TYR A 84 -15.28 -10.21 9.21
N ASN A 85 -16.16 -9.24 9.51
CA ASN A 85 -17.57 -9.34 9.17
C ASN A 85 -17.80 -9.30 7.66
N ALA A 86 -16.99 -8.57 6.88
CA ALA A 86 -17.09 -8.61 5.42
C ALA A 86 -16.85 -10.01 4.87
N ILE A 87 -15.82 -10.70 5.38
CA ILE A 87 -15.52 -12.08 5.00
C ILE A 87 -16.64 -13.05 5.43
N GLU A 88 -17.14 -12.95 6.66
CA GLU A 88 -18.24 -13.80 7.15
C GLU A 88 -19.51 -13.67 6.30
N ARG A 89 -19.80 -12.45 5.79
CA ARG A 89 -20.97 -12.16 4.97
C ARG A 89 -20.79 -12.48 3.48
N GLY A 90 -19.62 -12.97 3.06
CA GLY A 90 -19.29 -13.21 1.65
C GLY A 90 -18.95 -11.95 0.84
N ASP A 91 -18.82 -10.79 1.48
CA ASP A 91 -18.36 -9.54 0.88
C ASP A 91 -16.82 -9.50 0.87
N TYR A 92 -16.23 -10.43 0.13
CA TYR A 92 -14.79 -10.66 0.14
C TYR A 92 -14.03 -9.45 -0.42
N PRO A 93 -13.11 -8.85 0.35
CA PRO A 93 -12.31 -7.78 -0.19
C PRO A 93 -11.33 -8.30 -1.24
N GLU A 94 -11.18 -7.51 -2.29
CA GLU A 94 -10.33 -7.84 -3.43
C GLU A 94 -9.43 -6.67 -3.84
N TRP A 95 -8.19 -7.01 -4.16
CA TRP A 95 -7.21 -6.08 -4.69
C TRP A 95 -6.66 -6.60 -6.01
N LYS A 96 -6.55 -5.68 -6.98
CA LYS A 96 -5.81 -5.94 -8.21
C LYS A 96 -4.32 -5.90 -7.89
N PHE A 97 -3.62 -7.00 -8.14
CA PHE A 97 -2.17 -7.07 -7.97
C PHE A 97 -1.48 -6.57 -9.24
N CYS A 98 -0.67 -5.53 -9.08
CA CYS A 98 0.04 -4.87 -10.16
C CYS A 98 1.54 -4.76 -9.84
N ILE A 99 2.34 -4.67 -10.89
CA ILE A 99 3.76 -4.34 -10.80
C ILE A 99 4.07 -3.09 -11.62
N GLN A 100 5.04 -2.30 -11.17
CA GLN A 100 5.81 -1.42 -12.06
C GLN A 100 7.12 -2.15 -12.41
N VAL A 101 7.61 -1.93 -13.63
CA VAL A 101 8.87 -2.53 -14.11
C VAL A 101 9.77 -1.44 -14.65
N MET A 102 11.05 -1.50 -14.29
CA MET A 102 12.11 -0.60 -14.77
C MET A 102 13.30 -1.45 -15.20
N THR A 103 13.76 -1.29 -16.44
CA THR A 103 14.99 -1.96 -16.90
C THR A 103 16.23 -1.32 -16.28
N PHE A 104 17.38 -1.98 -16.38
CA PHE A 104 18.61 -1.46 -15.81
C PHE A 104 19.07 -0.22 -16.57
N GLU A 105 18.90 -0.19 -17.89
CA GLU A 105 19.20 0.97 -18.74
C GLU A 105 18.28 2.16 -18.46
N GLN A 106 17.01 1.90 -18.11
CA GLN A 106 16.10 2.94 -17.66
C GLN A 106 16.54 3.49 -16.30
N ALA A 107 16.91 2.62 -15.36
CA ALA A 107 17.37 3.00 -14.03
C ALA A 107 18.64 3.87 -14.07
N GLU A 108 19.59 3.59 -14.97
CA GLU A 108 20.80 4.39 -15.17
C GLU A 108 20.52 5.81 -15.68
N LYS A 109 19.44 5.97 -16.46
CA LYS A 109 19.06 7.26 -17.07
C LYS A 109 18.03 8.02 -16.27
N TRP A 110 17.40 7.39 -15.28
CA TRP A 110 16.34 7.99 -14.48
C TRP A 110 16.95 8.99 -13.48
N PRO A 111 16.42 10.22 -13.36
CA PRO A 111 17.03 11.28 -12.55
C PRO A 111 16.98 11.03 -11.03
N MET A 112 16.22 10.04 -10.57
CA MET A 112 16.12 9.67 -9.16
C MET A 112 16.73 8.29 -8.90
N ASN A 113 17.23 8.08 -7.68
CA ASN A 113 17.69 6.76 -7.28
C ASN A 113 16.48 5.81 -7.17
N PRO A 114 16.39 4.73 -7.98
CA PRO A 114 15.29 3.79 -7.91
C PRO A 114 15.18 3.07 -6.57
N PHE A 115 16.25 2.99 -5.79
CA PHE A 115 16.29 2.35 -4.48
C PHE A 115 15.95 3.30 -3.31
N ASP A 116 15.78 4.59 -3.57
CA ASP A 116 15.32 5.53 -2.54
C ASP A 116 13.85 5.27 -2.22
N VAL A 117 13.60 4.68 -1.05
CA VAL A 117 12.25 4.35 -0.56
C VAL A 117 11.40 5.59 -0.32
N THR A 118 12.01 6.76 -0.17
CA THR A 118 11.29 8.04 -0.04
C THR A 118 10.77 8.55 -1.38
N LYS A 119 11.03 7.86 -2.50
CA LYS A 119 10.56 8.27 -3.85
C LYS A 119 9.57 7.26 -4.43
N VAL A 120 8.61 7.80 -5.20
CA VAL A 120 7.66 7.02 -6.01
C VAL A 120 8.11 6.98 -7.46
N TRP A 121 7.81 5.89 -8.16
CA TRP A 121 7.94 5.83 -9.61
C TRP A 121 6.66 6.37 -10.23
N PRO A 122 6.69 7.49 -10.99
CA PRO A 122 5.49 8.06 -11.56
C PRO A 122 4.76 7.06 -12.47
N HIS A 123 3.46 6.88 -12.27
CA HIS A 123 2.67 5.95 -13.08
C HIS A 123 2.59 6.34 -14.56
N SER A 124 2.87 7.60 -14.91
CA SER A 124 2.95 8.08 -16.30
C SER A 124 4.21 7.60 -17.02
N GLU A 125 5.30 7.37 -16.28
CA GLU A 125 6.58 6.88 -16.81
C GLU A 125 6.69 5.36 -16.71
N PHE A 126 6.29 4.81 -15.56
CA PHE A 126 6.30 3.39 -15.27
C PHE A 126 4.87 2.94 -14.94
N PRO A 127 4.04 2.59 -15.94
CA PRO A 127 2.64 2.27 -15.73
C PRO A 127 2.47 0.98 -14.91
N LEU A 128 1.32 0.91 -14.23
CA LEU A 128 0.94 -0.31 -13.50
C LEU A 128 0.55 -1.41 -14.47
N ILE A 129 1.25 -2.54 -14.39
CA ILE A 129 0.97 -3.76 -15.16
C ILE A 129 0.19 -4.73 -14.27
N PRO A 130 -1.07 -5.06 -14.60
CA PRO A 130 -1.84 -6.06 -13.88
C PRO A 130 -1.21 -7.45 -14.03
N VAL A 131 -0.98 -8.14 -12.91
CA VAL A 131 -0.39 -9.50 -12.90
C VAL A 131 -1.21 -10.50 -12.09
N GLY A 132 -2.25 -10.06 -11.38
CA GLY A 132 -3.15 -10.96 -10.68
C GLY A 132 -4.21 -10.26 -9.85
N LYS A 133 -4.85 -11.04 -8.99
CA LYS A 133 -5.86 -10.57 -8.04
C LYS A 133 -5.67 -11.30 -6.70
N MET A 134 -5.75 -10.56 -5.61
CA MET A 134 -5.79 -11.10 -4.25
C MET A 134 -7.21 -10.98 -3.72
N VAL A 135 -7.75 -12.06 -3.17
CA VAL A 135 -9.07 -12.12 -2.54
C VAL A 135 -8.89 -12.72 -1.15
N LEU A 136 -9.36 -12.04 -0.11
CA LEU A 136 -9.42 -12.61 1.23
C LEU A 136 -10.82 -13.19 1.44
N ASN A 137 -10.90 -14.52 1.56
CA ASN A 137 -12.19 -15.23 1.59
C ASN A 137 -12.38 -16.14 2.82
N ARG A 138 -11.49 -16.05 3.80
CA ARG A 138 -11.56 -16.87 5.01
C ARG A 138 -10.92 -16.15 6.19
N ASN A 139 -11.63 -16.11 7.31
CA ASN A 139 -11.11 -15.63 8.58
C ASN A 139 -10.27 -16.71 9.28
N PRO A 140 -9.33 -16.31 10.16
CA PRO A 140 -8.66 -17.27 11.04
C PRO A 140 -9.68 -17.95 11.94
N LYS A 141 -9.45 -19.23 12.27
CA LYS A 141 -10.23 -19.96 13.29
C LYS A 141 -9.76 -19.59 14.69
N ASN A 142 -8.48 -19.27 14.82
CA ASN A 142 -7.88 -18.83 16.07
C ASN A 142 -6.92 -17.67 15.81
N TYR A 143 -7.29 -16.48 16.26
CA TYR A 143 -6.52 -15.25 16.05
C TYR A 143 -5.11 -15.30 16.64
N PHE A 144 -4.86 -16.07 17.70
CA PHE A 144 -3.52 -16.15 18.30
C PHE A 144 -2.59 -17.08 17.52
N ALA A 145 -3.14 -18.10 16.86
CA ALA A 145 -2.36 -19.14 16.19
C ALA A 145 -2.07 -18.85 14.70
N GLU A 146 -2.83 -17.96 14.08
CA GLU A 146 -2.79 -17.61 12.65
C GLU A 146 -2.55 -16.11 12.47
#